data_AF-A0A9J7AYR3-F1
#
_entry.id   AF-A0A9J7AYR3-F1
#
_cell.length_a   1.000
_cell.length_b   1.000
_cell.length_c   1.000
_cell.angle_alpha   90.00
_cell.angle_beta   90.00
_cell.angle_gamma   90.00
#
_symmetry.space_group_name_H-M   'P 1'
#
loop_
_entity.id
_entity.type
_entity.pdbx_description
1 polymer ?
#
loop_
_entity_poly.entity_id
_entity_poly.type
_entity_poly.pdbx_seq_one_letter_code
_entity_poly.pdbx_strand_id
1 'polypeptide(L)'
;MRRNKTLEILTLRDGSWAIEGAARDIESAEETALKLMSRAGVMGVRVVRESINDIHNPEPGDILFEKLRATGGGDRISVGDVSGNAPNCEEVEELFSGPGRKTINRLFRAYLDKQGVTPTEVMHNAREMKRVMDFESMLPSAVAKVAQLQTRGEDGGDMNERRDILFGFADKINERARKAENRSLPSITKDSINDAIESINKSANGESPGYLFRVAASRDLVGVRSWWSKFATSVDWAEACESEPAIANLDWFISDALSNASVLQDLLGEQDSLAGALIALMEIADGVREIDPELASQPENIEATAAKINKLFKKAKLPESKLAVMDRVCRQLQSSGSLTKDKSEEPKVFREMLQKLVPGTELVGGPEMAEAITHRQSHIINKGGEGGLKAATASVLPALRDPGRKAGYLLSLAESELGRDLLKDEIEHHLNGLFMTPGSVNQIVRGSVAPNKKMEKVTSIFYRIQKSNLPDARKQQLTQHLDELLATYVVDGRILDRVDDPDKPLHIRAFMLVSMCQPEMLPDGKASKLAREIIVKHLRRPNFETELVAQIPDPAKKEKILRDFHVQLHRSGFFS
;
A
#
# COMPACT_ATOMS: atom_id res chain seq x y z
N MET A 1 -13.87 -49.18 -24.64
CA MET A 1 -14.29 -48.83 -23.26
C MET A 1 -13.31 -47.81 -22.71
N ARG A 2 -13.73 -46.56 -22.48
CA ARG A 2 -12.88 -45.54 -21.86
C ARG A 2 -12.72 -45.90 -20.38
N ARG A 3 -11.48 -46.15 -19.92
CA ARG A 3 -11.16 -46.20 -18.48
C ARG A 3 -11.64 -44.88 -17.87
N ASN A 4 -12.64 -44.91 -16.98
CA ASN A 4 -12.98 -43.75 -16.16
C ASN A 4 -11.70 -43.36 -15.42
N LYS A 5 -11.21 -42.14 -15.64
CA LYS A 5 -10.02 -41.64 -14.93
C LYS A 5 -10.39 -41.52 -13.46
N THR A 6 -9.87 -42.40 -12.64
CA THR A 6 -10.06 -42.36 -11.20
C THR A 6 -9.04 -41.36 -10.63
N LEU A 7 -9.44 -40.60 -9.63
CA LEU A 7 -8.54 -39.76 -8.82
C LEU A 7 -8.10 -40.59 -7.62
N GLU A 8 -6.82 -40.53 -7.28
CA GLU A 8 -6.26 -41.21 -6.12
C GLU A 8 -6.14 -40.23 -4.96
N ILE A 9 -6.50 -40.70 -3.77
CA ILE A 9 -6.45 -39.93 -2.52
C ILE A 9 -5.33 -40.52 -1.68
N LEU A 10 -4.32 -39.72 -1.40
CA LEU A 10 -3.16 -40.08 -0.62
C LEU A 10 -3.24 -39.48 0.77
N THR A 11 -2.70 -40.21 1.75
CA THR A 11 -2.46 -39.70 3.09
C THR A 11 -0.97 -39.73 3.40
N LEU A 12 -0.51 -38.70 4.10
CA LEU A 12 0.85 -38.61 4.63
C LEU A 12 0.82 -39.14 6.06
N ARG A 13 1.58 -40.21 6.34
CA ARG A 13 1.78 -40.73 7.69
C ARG A 13 3.27 -40.97 7.90
N ASP A 14 3.81 -40.53 9.03
CA ASP A 14 5.22 -40.74 9.41
C ASP A 14 6.22 -40.40 8.28
N GLY A 15 5.96 -39.32 7.54
CA GLY A 15 6.81 -38.83 6.44
C GLY A 15 6.65 -39.56 5.11
N SER A 16 5.75 -40.55 5.00
CA SER A 16 5.51 -41.31 3.77
C SER A 16 4.08 -41.12 3.25
N TRP A 17 3.95 -40.95 1.93
CA TRP A 17 2.67 -40.88 1.24
C TRP A 17 2.19 -42.28 0.86
N ALA A 18 0.91 -42.56 1.08
CA ALA A 18 0.28 -43.81 0.68
C ALA A 18 -1.13 -43.55 0.13
N ILE A 19 -1.55 -44.30 -0.88
CA ILE A 19 -2.91 -44.24 -1.44
C ILE A 19 -3.87 -44.89 -0.45
N GLU A 20 -4.88 -44.14 0.00
CA GLU A 20 -5.88 -44.60 0.98
C GLU A 20 -7.31 -44.63 0.38
N GLY A 21 -7.51 -44.08 -0.82
CA GLY A 21 -8.79 -44.16 -1.52
C GLY A 21 -8.73 -43.71 -2.97
N ALA A 22 -9.85 -43.85 -3.67
CA ALA A 22 -10.02 -43.33 -5.02
C ALA A 22 -11.45 -42.81 -5.23
N ALA A 23 -11.59 -41.82 -6.10
CA ALA A 23 -12.86 -41.16 -6.41
C ALA A 23 -12.99 -40.87 -7.91
N ARG A 24 -14.20 -40.58 -8.39
CA ARG A 24 -14.47 -40.39 -9.83
C ARG A 24 -14.48 -38.92 -10.25
N ASP A 25 -14.57 -38.01 -9.30
CA ASP A 25 -14.62 -36.57 -9.48
C ASP A 25 -13.90 -35.88 -8.31
N ILE A 26 -13.53 -34.61 -8.52
CA ILE A 26 -12.70 -33.86 -7.57
C ILE A 26 -13.44 -33.54 -6.26
N GLU A 27 -14.75 -33.30 -6.33
CA GLU A 27 -15.55 -32.89 -5.18
C GLU A 27 -15.66 -34.03 -4.15
N SER A 28 -15.97 -35.24 -4.62
CA SER A 28 -15.98 -36.45 -3.79
C SER A 28 -14.58 -36.85 -3.31
N ALA A 29 -13.54 -36.59 -4.12
CA ALA A 29 -12.15 -36.84 -3.74
C ALA A 29 -11.71 -35.92 -2.59
N GLU A 30 -12.01 -34.62 -2.68
CA GLU A 30 -11.70 -33.63 -1.65
C GLU A 30 -12.46 -33.88 -0.35
N GLU A 31 -13.76 -34.19 -0.43
CA GLU A 31 -14.57 -34.52 0.75
C GLU A 31 -14.01 -35.74 1.48
N THR A 32 -13.62 -36.77 0.72
CA THR A 32 -13.01 -37.99 1.28
C THR A 32 -11.63 -37.70 1.84
N ALA A 33 -10.80 -36.90 1.15
CA ALA A 33 -9.50 -36.46 1.65
C ALA A 33 -9.64 -35.69 2.97
N LEU A 34 -10.59 -34.77 3.10
CA LEU A 34 -10.86 -34.04 4.34
C LEU A 34 -11.38 -34.95 5.47
N LYS A 35 -12.15 -35.99 5.16
CA LYS A 35 -12.55 -37.02 6.13
C LYS A 35 -11.36 -37.88 6.59
N LEU A 36 -10.44 -38.22 5.69
CA LEU A 36 -9.20 -38.94 6.06
C LEU A 36 -8.29 -38.07 6.92
N MET A 37 -8.25 -36.78 6.61
CA MET A 37 -7.49 -35.78 7.34
C MET A 37 -7.92 -35.59 8.80
N SER A 38 -9.15 -35.98 9.18
CA SER A 38 -9.60 -35.94 10.58
C SER A 38 -9.15 -37.16 11.40
N ARG A 39 -8.61 -38.22 10.77
CA ARG A 39 -8.13 -39.42 11.45
C ARG A 39 -6.84 -39.16 12.24
N ALA A 40 -6.67 -39.82 13.37
CA ALA A 40 -5.42 -39.76 14.13
C ALA A 40 -4.25 -40.34 13.29
N GLY A 41 -3.07 -39.71 13.37
CA GLY A 41 -1.86 -40.14 12.63
C GLY A 41 -1.76 -39.69 11.17
N VAL A 42 -2.81 -39.11 10.59
CA VAL A 42 -2.75 -38.51 9.23
C VAL A 42 -2.18 -37.09 9.32
N MET A 43 -1.00 -36.89 8.75
CA MET A 43 -0.23 -35.64 8.76
C MET A 43 -0.48 -34.78 7.52
N GLY A 44 -1.23 -35.28 6.56
CA GLY A 44 -1.59 -34.56 5.35
C GLY A 44 -2.38 -35.43 4.40
N VAL A 45 -3.07 -34.80 3.46
CA VAL A 45 -3.83 -35.46 2.41
C VAL A 45 -3.57 -34.80 1.06
N ARG A 46 -3.60 -35.60 -0.01
CA ARG A 46 -3.34 -35.15 -1.38
C ARG A 46 -4.28 -35.89 -2.33
N VAL A 47 -4.77 -35.22 -3.38
CA VAL A 47 -5.52 -35.84 -4.47
C VAL A 47 -4.72 -35.69 -5.76
N VAL A 48 -4.49 -36.81 -6.44
CA VAL A 48 -3.72 -36.87 -7.69
C VAL A 48 -4.47 -37.66 -8.76
N ARG A 49 -3.98 -37.60 -10.00
CA ARG A 49 -4.48 -38.46 -11.08
C ARG A 49 -3.86 -39.87 -10.96
N GLU A 50 -4.64 -40.92 -11.22
CA GLU A 50 -4.22 -42.34 -11.19
C GLU A 50 -2.99 -42.69 -12.05
N SER A 51 -2.54 -41.81 -12.94
CA SER A 51 -1.41 -42.03 -13.86
C SER A 51 -0.07 -41.50 -13.36
N ILE A 52 0.09 -41.20 -12.07
CA ILE A 52 1.39 -40.73 -11.57
C ILE A 52 2.38 -41.88 -11.39
N ASN A 53 3.62 -41.67 -11.86
CA ASN A 53 4.67 -42.67 -11.75
C ASN A 53 5.32 -42.69 -10.36
N ASP A 54 5.29 -41.57 -9.64
CA ASP A 54 5.86 -41.41 -8.30
C ASP A 54 4.89 -40.68 -7.36
N ILE A 55 4.37 -41.40 -6.37
CA ILE A 55 3.45 -40.89 -5.35
C ILE A 55 4.13 -40.01 -4.30
N HIS A 56 5.44 -40.19 -4.09
CA HIS A 56 6.20 -39.46 -3.10
C HIS A 56 6.60 -38.08 -3.62
N ASN A 57 6.89 -37.97 -4.92
CA ASN A 57 7.27 -36.72 -5.57
C ASN A 57 6.55 -36.50 -6.92
N PRO A 58 5.22 -36.29 -6.92
CA PRO A 58 4.46 -36.02 -8.13
C PRO A 58 4.80 -34.65 -8.72
N GLU A 59 4.71 -34.52 -10.05
CA GLU A 59 4.86 -33.22 -10.71
C GLU A 59 3.73 -32.26 -10.26
N PRO A 60 3.99 -30.94 -10.14
CA PRO A 60 3.00 -29.99 -9.65
C PRO A 60 1.66 -30.00 -10.41
N GLY A 61 1.65 -30.37 -11.69
CA GLY A 61 0.44 -30.46 -12.51
C GLY A 61 -0.44 -31.69 -12.25
N ASP A 62 0.08 -32.68 -11.53
CA ASP A 62 -0.64 -33.90 -11.19
C ASP A 62 -1.39 -33.81 -9.85
N ILE A 63 -1.01 -32.84 -9.02
CA ILE A 63 -1.66 -32.55 -7.74
C ILE A 63 -2.87 -31.66 -7.97
N LEU A 64 -4.06 -32.18 -7.69
CA LEU A 64 -5.33 -31.45 -7.83
C LEU A 64 -5.77 -30.79 -6.53
N PHE A 65 -5.39 -31.38 -5.39
CA PHE A 65 -5.67 -30.87 -4.06
C PHE A 65 -4.60 -31.36 -3.09
N GLU A 66 -4.15 -30.51 -2.17
CA GLU A 66 -3.26 -30.91 -1.09
C GLU A 66 -3.56 -30.12 0.17
N LYS A 67 -3.56 -30.81 1.31
CA LYS A 67 -3.70 -30.20 2.62
C LYS A 67 -2.85 -30.94 3.64
N LEU A 68 -1.78 -30.32 4.10
CA LEU A 68 -0.98 -30.83 5.20
C LEU A 68 -1.61 -30.46 6.53
N ARG A 69 -1.51 -31.37 7.51
CA ARG A 69 -1.81 -31.05 8.90
C ARG A 69 -0.72 -30.09 9.30
N ALA A 70 -1.08 -29.03 10.01
CA ALA A 70 -0.07 -28.34 10.79
C ALA A 70 0.56 -29.42 11.68
N THR A 71 1.74 -29.89 11.30
CA THR A 71 2.52 -30.83 12.08
C THR A 71 2.64 -30.19 13.44
N GLY A 72 2.32 -30.92 14.51
CA GLY A 72 2.55 -30.51 15.89
C GLY A 72 4.05 -30.40 16.21
N GLY A 73 4.81 -29.64 15.42
CA GLY A 73 6.09 -29.05 15.81
C GLY A 73 5.83 -27.80 16.64
N GLY A 74 5.06 -27.95 17.71
CA GLY A 74 4.52 -26.86 18.52
C GLY A 74 5.55 -26.07 19.33
N ASP A 75 6.83 -26.05 18.96
CA ASP A 75 7.80 -25.24 19.70
C ASP A 75 9.05 -24.78 18.94
N ARG A 76 9.28 -25.26 17.70
CA ARG A 76 10.49 -24.86 16.97
C ARG A 76 10.25 -23.55 16.23
N ILE A 77 10.62 -22.46 16.89
CA ILE A 77 10.68 -21.13 16.27
C ILE A 77 11.66 -21.20 15.09
N SER A 78 11.20 -20.80 13.91
CA SER A 78 12.03 -20.76 12.70
C SER A 78 11.99 -19.38 12.06
N VAL A 79 12.97 -19.11 11.19
CA VAL A 79 13.05 -17.87 10.43
C VAL A 79 11.91 -17.80 9.42
N GLY A 80 11.18 -16.69 9.45
CA GLY A 80 10.07 -16.41 8.55
C GLY A 80 10.50 -16.24 7.09
N ASP A 81 9.51 -16.18 6.20
CA ASP A 81 9.74 -15.87 4.80
C ASP A 81 9.60 -14.38 4.48
N VAL A 82 10.46 -13.90 3.58
CA VAL A 82 10.50 -12.50 3.12
C VAL A 82 10.19 -12.38 1.63
N SER A 83 9.82 -13.49 0.97
CA SER A 83 9.22 -13.53 -0.37
C SER A 83 9.96 -12.66 -1.40
N GLY A 84 11.29 -12.79 -1.46
CA GLY A 84 12.13 -12.12 -2.47
C GLY A 84 12.52 -10.68 -2.14
N ASN A 85 11.93 -10.03 -1.12
CA ASN A 85 12.17 -8.62 -0.85
C ASN A 85 12.96 -8.42 0.46
N ALA A 86 14.28 -8.31 0.32
CA ALA A 86 15.17 -7.86 1.38
C ALA A 86 16.01 -6.68 0.86
N PRO A 87 15.84 -5.46 1.42
CA PRO A 87 16.58 -4.31 0.94
C PRO A 87 18.08 -4.53 1.12
N ASN A 88 18.89 -4.15 0.12
CA ASN A 88 20.35 -4.23 0.23
C ASN A 88 20.88 -3.11 1.13
N CYS A 89 20.95 -3.35 2.44
CA CYS A 89 21.44 -2.36 3.39
C CYS A 89 22.99 -2.27 3.31
N GLU A 90 23.53 -1.10 2.99
CA GLU A 90 24.96 -0.81 2.97
C GLU A 90 25.48 -0.37 4.34
N GLU A 91 24.60 0.22 5.17
CA GLU A 91 24.96 0.70 6.51
C GLU A 91 24.02 0.16 7.60
N VAL A 92 24.50 0.13 8.85
CA VAL A 92 23.73 -0.41 9.99
C VAL A 92 22.49 0.44 10.28
N GLU A 93 22.55 1.75 10.05
CA GLU A 93 21.43 2.69 10.18
C GLU A 93 20.22 2.29 9.32
N GLU A 94 20.44 1.66 8.17
CA GLU A 94 19.37 1.28 7.24
C GLU A 94 18.55 0.09 7.76
N LEU A 95 19.10 -0.73 8.67
CA LEU A 95 18.34 -1.78 9.35
C LEU A 95 17.25 -1.22 10.26
N PHE A 96 17.45 0.01 10.76
CA PHE A 96 16.46 0.70 11.57
C PHE A 96 15.36 1.37 10.73
N SER A 97 15.62 1.62 9.44
CA SER A 97 14.65 2.23 8.53
C SER A 97 13.42 1.33 8.30
N GLY A 98 12.32 1.90 7.77
CA GLY A 98 11.08 1.17 7.48
C GLY A 98 11.29 -0.16 6.73
N PRO A 99 11.98 -0.17 5.57
CA PRO A 99 12.25 -1.41 4.82
C PRO A 99 13.06 -2.45 5.62
N GLY A 100 14.19 -2.05 6.23
CA GLY A 100 15.04 -2.96 6.98
C GLY A 100 14.33 -3.57 8.18
N ARG A 101 13.64 -2.73 8.96
CA ARG A 101 12.88 -3.12 10.14
C ARG A 101 11.71 -4.04 9.78
N LYS A 102 11.01 -3.78 8.67
CA LYS A 102 9.95 -4.65 8.15
C LYS A 102 10.48 -6.04 7.79
N THR A 103 11.66 -6.12 7.17
CA THR A 103 12.34 -7.39 6.87
C THR A 103 12.70 -8.14 8.15
N ILE A 104 13.26 -7.46 9.16
CA ILE A 104 13.54 -8.06 10.49
C ILE A 104 12.25 -8.58 11.12
N ASN A 105 11.18 -7.79 11.09
CA ASN A 105 9.88 -8.15 11.66
C ASN A 105 9.28 -9.42 11.00
N ARG A 106 9.50 -9.60 9.69
CA ARG A 106 9.06 -10.82 8.96
C ARG A 106 9.94 -12.03 9.29
N LEU A 107 11.26 -11.87 9.27
CA LEU A 107 12.21 -12.95 9.55
C LEU A 107 12.07 -13.48 10.97
N PHE A 108 11.91 -12.59 11.95
CA PHE A 108 11.87 -12.95 13.36
C PHE A 108 10.45 -13.08 13.92
N ARG A 109 9.40 -13.04 13.08
CA ARG A 109 8.00 -13.01 13.52
C ARG A 109 7.66 -14.02 14.61
N ALA A 110 7.96 -15.29 14.38
CA ALA A 110 7.64 -16.37 15.32
C ALA A 110 8.37 -16.20 16.67
N TYR A 111 9.60 -15.67 16.65
CA TYR A 111 10.35 -15.35 17.87
C TYR A 111 9.71 -14.17 18.60
N LEU A 112 9.49 -13.07 17.87
CA LEU A 112 8.95 -11.81 18.39
C LEU A 112 7.58 -12.02 19.04
N ASP A 113 6.72 -12.81 18.40
CA ASP A 113 5.39 -13.15 18.92
C ASP A 113 5.49 -14.01 20.19
N LYS A 114 6.39 -15.00 20.24
CA LYS A 114 6.59 -15.87 21.42
C LYS A 114 7.20 -15.11 22.61
N GLN A 115 8.08 -14.15 22.36
CA GLN A 115 8.69 -13.33 23.42
C GLN A 115 7.87 -12.09 23.79
N GLY A 116 6.89 -11.71 22.97
CA GLY A 116 6.10 -10.49 23.17
C GLY A 116 6.97 -9.23 23.10
N VAL A 117 7.82 -9.12 22.08
CA VAL A 117 8.70 -7.96 21.84
C VAL A 117 8.66 -7.54 20.37
N THR A 118 8.83 -6.24 20.10
CA THR A 118 8.96 -5.69 18.75
C THR A 118 10.40 -5.72 18.25
N PRO A 119 10.64 -5.66 16.92
CA PRO A 119 11.98 -5.44 16.38
C PRO A 119 12.65 -4.18 16.94
N THR A 120 11.90 -3.09 17.09
CA THR A 120 12.44 -1.84 17.66
C THR A 120 12.92 -2.08 19.10
N GLU A 121 12.15 -2.78 19.94
CA GLU A 121 12.58 -3.13 21.30
C GLU A 121 13.84 -3.98 21.31
N VAL A 122 13.91 -5.02 20.47
CA VAL A 122 15.08 -5.89 20.36
C VAL A 122 16.33 -5.08 20.01
N MET A 123 16.26 -4.21 18.99
CA MET A 123 17.43 -3.47 18.52
C MET A 123 17.86 -2.31 19.45
N HIS A 124 17.03 -1.93 20.43
CA HIS A 124 17.32 -0.84 21.38
C HIS A 124 17.40 -1.29 22.85
N ASN A 125 17.29 -2.60 23.11
CA ASN A 125 17.44 -3.18 24.45
C ASN A 125 18.53 -4.26 24.44
N ALA A 126 19.62 -4.03 25.19
CA ALA A 126 20.79 -4.91 25.18
C ALA A 126 20.47 -6.35 25.60
N ARG A 127 19.56 -6.52 26.56
CA ARG A 127 19.13 -7.83 27.05
C ARG A 127 18.35 -8.59 25.99
N GLU A 128 17.39 -7.94 25.33
CA GLU A 128 16.60 -8.58 24.26
C GLU A 128 17.44 -8.84 23.01
N MET A 129 18.34 -7.92 22.64
CA MET A 129 19.29 -8.15 21.55
C MET A 129 20.14 -9.38 21.81
N LYS A 130 20.73 -9.50 23.01
CA LYS A 130 21.52 -10.67 23.40
C LYS A 130 20.68 -11.95 23.36
N ARG A 131 19.44 -11.91 23.82
CA ARG A 131 18.53 -13.07 23.77
C ARG A 131 18.27 -13.55 22.35
N VAL A 132 18.11 -12.65 21.37
CA VAL A 132 17.94 -13.02 19.96
C VAL A 132 19.21 -13.62 19.37
N MET A 133 20.37 -13.02 19.67
CA MET A 133 21.67 -13.52 19.21
C MET A 133 21.97 -14.93 19.73
N ASP A 134 21.63 -15.19 20.99
CA ASP A 134 21.87 -16.47 21.66
C ASP A 134 20.76 -17.50 21.38
N PHE A 135 19.69 -17.14 20.66
CA PHE A 135 18.54 -18.02 20.42
C PHE A 135 18.81 -19.01 19.28
N GLU A 136 19.25 -20.20 19.68
CA GLU A 136 19.52 -21.34 18.79
C GLU A 136 20.36 -20.93 17.57
N SER A 137 19.88 -21.20 16.35
CA SER A 137 20.52 -20.82 15.09
C SER A 137 19.74 -19.73 14.35
N MET A 138 18.90 -18.97 15.06
CA MET A 138 17.95 -18.03 14.45
C MET A 138 18.65 -16.90 13.70
N LEU A 139 19.59 -16.20 14.35
CA LEU A 139 20.33 -15.12 13.71
C LEU A 139 21.18 -15.63 12.53
N PRO A 140 22.00 -16.70 12.67
CA PRO A 140 22.72 -17.25 11.52
C PRO A 140 21.83 -17.66 10.34
N SER A 141 20.66 -18.24 10.62
CA SER A 141 19.69 -18.64 9.59
C SER A 141 19.07 -17.43 8.89
N ALA A 142 18.76 -16.37 9.64
CA ALA A 142 18.22 -15.13 9.09
C ALA A 142 19.27 -14.42 8.21
N VAL A 143 20.51 -14.33 8.68
CA VAL A 143 21.63 -13.75 7.92
C VAL A 143 21.88 -14.53 6.63
N ALA A 144 21.93 -15.87 6.69
CA ALA A 144 22.13 -16.69 5.50
C ALA A 144 21.02 -16.49 4.47
N LYS A 145 19.76 -16.43 4.91
CA LYS A 145 18.60 -16.20 4.04
C LYS A 145 18.62 -14.82 3.38
N VAL A 146 18.93 -13.77 4.14
CA VAL A 146 19.00 -12.40 3.61
C VAL A 146 20.17 -12.24 2.65
N ALA A 147 21.34 -12.77 2.99
CA ALA A 147 22.50 -12.76 2.10
C ALA A 147 22.20 -13.44 0.77
N GLN A 148 21.60 -14.64 0.80
CA GLN A 148 21.21 -15.37 -0.40
C GLN A 148 20.26 -14.55 -1.30
N LEU A 149 19.32 -13.81 -0.71
CA LEU A 149 18.41 -12.96 -1.46
C LEU A 149 19.10 -11.74 -2.06
N GLN A 150 20.00 -11.09 -1.31
CA GLN A 150 20.71 -9.89 -1.74
C GLN A 150 21.80 -10.17 -2.78
N THR A 151 22.35 -11.39 -2.82
CA THR A 151 23.35 -11.80 -3.82
C THR A 151 22.74 -12.60 -4.97
N ARG A 152 21.41 -12.63 -5.10
CA ARG A 152 20.73 -13.33 -6.20
C ARG A 152 20.71 -12.45 -7.45
N GLY A 153 21.35 -12.89 -8.54
CA GLY A 153 21.35 -12.19 -9.83
C GLY A 153 22.75 -12.18 -10.46
N GLU A 154 22.84 -11.74 -11.72
CA GLU A 154 24.12 -11.66 -12.45
C GLU A 154 25.05 -10.58 -11.89
N ASP A 155 24.49 -9.54 -11.26
CA ASP A 155 25.22 -8.47 -10.57
C ASP A 155 25.39 -8.73 -9.04
N GLY A 156 25.07 -9.94 -8.58
CA GLY A 156 25.14 -10.31 -7.17
C GLY A 156 26.58 -10.38 -6.66
N GLY A 157 26.88 -9.69 -5.55
CA GLY A 157 28.18 -9.77 -4.87
C GLY A 157 28.45 -11.14 -4.21
N ASP A 158 29.59 -11.28 -3.54
CA ASP A 158 29.95 -12.53 -2.86
C ASP A 158 29.03 -12.80 -1.64
N MET A 159 28.43 -13.99 -1.60
CA MET A 159 27.50 -14.37 -0.54
C MET A 159 28.16 -14.44 0.84
N ASN A 160 29.42 -14.86 0.95
CA ASN A 160 30.10 -14.96 2.24
C ASN A 160 30.48 -13.58 2.76
N GLU A 161 31.04 -12.72 1.90
CA GLU A 161 31.29 -11.31 2.23
C GLU A 161 30.01 -10.62 2.70
N ARG A 162 28.88 -10.86 2.02
CA ARG A 162 27.60 -10.29 2.43
C ARG A 162 27.13 -10.81 3.79
N ARG A 163 27.33 -12.10 4.10
CA ARG A 163 27.03 -12.67 5.42
C ARG A 163 27.89 -12.01 6.51
N ASP A 164 29.18 -11.80 6.24
CA ASP A 164 30.09 -11.18 7.19
C ASP A 164 29.68 -9.72 7.50
N ILE A 165 29.28 -8.96 6.47
CA ILE A 165 28.72 -7.61 6.64
C ILE A 165 27.47 -7.64 7.54
N LEU A 166 26.52 -8.54 7.27
CA LEU A 166 25.28 -8.65 8.03
C LEU A 166 25.50 -9.08 9.49
N PHE A 167 26.44 -9.99 9.75
CA PHE A 167 26.85 -10.30 11.13
C PHE A 167 27.51 -9.10 11.80
N GLY A 168 28.39 -8.38 11.09
CA GLY A 168 28.99 -7.14 11.56
C GLY A 168 27.94 -6.09 11.94
N PHE A 169 26.83 -5.98 11.21
CA PHE A 169 25.71 -5.11 11.60
C PHE A 169 25.03 -5.59 12.88
N ALA A 170 24.76 -6.88 13.04
CA ALA A 170 24.17 -7.42 14.27
C ALA A 170 25.07 -7.13 15.49
N ASP A 171 26.38 -7.27 15.34
CA ASP A 171 27.36 -6.96 16.39
C ASP A 171 27.38 -5.45 16.73
N LYS A 172 27.36 -4.58 15.71
CA LYS A 172 27.27 -3.11 15.91
C LYS A 172 26.00 -2.71 16.65
N ILE A 173 24.84 -3.32 16.31
CA ILE A 173 23.57 -3.07 17.01
C ILE A 173 23.68 -3.48 18.48
N ASN A 174 24.19 -4.68 18.75
CA ASN A 174 24.38 -5.19 20.12
C ASN A 174 25.34 -4.32 20.93
N GLU A 175 26.46 -3.88 20.35
CA GLU A 175 27.41 -2.99 21.02
C GLU A 175 26.76 -1.63 21.35
N ARG A 176 26.02 -1.06 20.39
CA ARG A 176 25.31 0.22 20.59
C ARG A 176 24.26 0.12 21.69
N ALA A 177 23.46 -0.97 21.70
CA ALA A 177 22.47 -1.22 22.74
C ALA A 177 23.12 -1.37 24.13
N ARG A 178 24.25 -2.08 24.24
CA ARG A 178 25.02 -2.22 25.50
C ARG A 178 25.59 -0.89 26.00
N LYS A 179 26.11 -0.05 25.09
CA LYS A 179 26.58 1.30 25.45
C LYS A 179 25.44 2.16 25.98
N ALA A 180 24.24 2.02 25.42
CA ALA A 180 23.06 2.76 25.86
C ALA A 180 22.48 2.20 27.17
N GLU A 181 22.58 0.90 27.46
CA GLU A 181 22.06 0.25 28.68
C GLU A 181 22.56 0.93 29.98
N ASN A 182 23.83 1.32 30.02
CA ASN A 182 24.43 1.98 31.18
C ASN A 182 24.08 3.46 31.33
N ARG A 183 23.35 4.06 30.37
CA ARG A 183 22.91 5.45 30.45
C ARG A 183 21.68 5.58 31.34
N SER A 184 21.71 6.56 32.24
CA SER A 184 20.52 7.02 32.96
C SER A 184 19.62 7.77 31.98
N LEU A 185 18.45 7.21 31.70
CA LEU A 185 17.43 7.79 30.82
C LEU A 185 16.10 7.86 31.61
N PRO A 186 15.25 8.87 31.33
CA PRO A 186 13.94 8.97 31.96
C PRO A 186 13.03 7.81 31.57
N SER A 187 11.95 7.61 32.33
CA SER A 187 10.91 6.63 32.02
C SER A 187 9.73 7.36 31.39
N ILE A 188 9.37 7.00 30.16
CA ILE A 188 8.25 7.59 29.42
C ILE A 188 6.91 7.23 30.08
N THR A 189 6.82 6.09 30.78
CA THR A 189 5.60 5.72 31.52
C THR A 189 5.43 6.54 32.80
N LYS A 190 6.53 6.82 33.53
CA LYS A 190 6.47 7.48 34.85
C LYS A 190 6.51 8.99 34.75
N ASP A 191 7.32 9.50 33.83
CA ASP A 191 7.47 10.92 33.55
C ASP A 191 6.45 11.32 32.46
N SER A 192 6.11 12.61 32.37
CA SER A 192 5.40 13.11 31.18
C SER A 192 6.26 12.85 29.94
N ILE A 193 5.65 12.40 28.84
CA ILE A 193 6.40 12.12 27.61
C ILE A 193 7.20 13.33 27.13
N ASN A 194 6.64 14.54 27.28
CA ASN A 194 7.29 15.78 26.86
C ASN A 194 8.50 16.10 27.77
N ASP A 195 8.40 15.84 29.07
CA ASP A 195 9.51 16.02 30.02
C ASP A 195 10.63 15.00 29.78
N ALA A 196 10.26 13.74 29.48
CA ALA A 196 11.19 12.69 29.12
C ALA A 196 11.98 13.07 27.84
N ILE A 197 11.29 13.60 26.83
CA ILE A 197 11.92 14.09 25.59
C ILE A 197 12.89 15.24 25.88
N GLU A 198 12.49 16.22 26.70
CA GLU A 198 13.37 17.34 27.04
C GLU A 198 14.64 16.86 27.77
N SER A 199 14.49 15.93 28.72
CA SER A 199 15.60 15.33 29.45
C SER A 199 16.55 14.55 28.53
N ILE A 200 16.01 13.78 27.58
CA ILE A 200 16.81 13.04 26.59
C ILE A 200 17.58 13.99 25.68
N ASN A 201 16.93 15.05 25.19
CA ASN A 201 17.58 16.04 24.32
C ASN A 201 18.75 16.73 25.04
N LYS A 202 18.61 17.04 26.33
CA LYS A 202 19.68 17.64 27.15
C LYS A 202 20.84 16.67 27.45
N SER A 203 20.59 15.36 27.47
CA SER A 203 21.56 14.35 27.89
C SER A 203 22.20 13.56 26.73
N ALA A 204 21.91 13.93 25.48
CA ALA A 204 22.28 13.15 24.30
C ALA A 204 23.80 12.92 24.13
N ASN A 205 24.62 13.94 24.47
CA ASN A 205 26.09 13.88 24.59
C ASN A 205 26.77 13.01 23.52
N GLY A 206 26.57 13.36 22.24
CA GLY A 206 27.20 12.69 21.09
C GLY A 206 26.45 11.47 20.53
N GLU A 207 25.34 11.05 21.13
CA GLU A 207 24.41 10.07 20.55
C GLU A 207 23.16 10.77 20.01
N SER A 208 22.46 10.14 19.05
CA SER A 208 21.21 10.68 18.51
C SER A 208 20.11 10.72 19.57
N PRO A 209 19.46 11.88 19.82
CA PRO A 209 18.32 11.95 20.74
C PRO A 209 17.18 10.99 20.37
N GLY A 210 16.95 10.79 19.06
CA GLY A 210 15.96 9.81 18.58
C GLY A 210 16.33 8.37 18.93
N TYR A 211 17.61 8.01 18.86
CA TYR A 211 18.06 6.68 19.29
C TYR A 211 17.86 6.50 20.80
N LEU A 212 18.25 7.48 21.62
CA LEU A 212 18.07 7.42 23.07
C LEU A 212 16.59 7.40 23.48
N PHE A 213 15.72 8.12 22.77
CA PHE A 213 14.28 8.04 22.93
C PHE A 213 13.77 6.62 22.72
N ARG A 214 14.18 5.95 21.63
CA ARG A 214 13.78 4.57 21.38
C ARG A 214 14.35 3.60 22.42
N VAL A 215 15.55 3.85 22.96
CA VAL A 215 16.08 3.08 24.11
C VAL A 215 15.19 3.26 25.34
N ALA A 216 14.82 4.49 25.69
CA ALA A 216 13.96 4.78 26.84
C ALA A 216 12.57 4.13 26.67
N ALA A 217 11.93 4.32 25.51
CA ALA A 217 10.65 3.69 25.17
C ALA A 217 10.73 2.16 25.25
N SER A 218 11.81 1.57 24.73
CA SER A 218 12.00 0.10 24.76
C SER A 218 12.17 -0.44 26.18
N ARG A 219 12.80 0.31 27.09
CA ARG A 219 12.92 -0.11 28.50
C ARG A 219 11.57 -0.24 29.19
N ASP A 220 10.67 0.70 28.91
CA ASP A 220 9.32 0.70 29.47
C ASP A 220 8.43 -0.35 28.79
N LEU A 221 8.48 -0.46 27.46
CA LEU A 221 7.65 -1.39 26.70
C LEU A 221 8.03 -2.87 26.89
N VAL A 222 9.30 -3.20 27.10
CA VAL A 222 9.73 -4.62 27.29
C VAL A 222 9.05 -5.26 28.51
N GLY A 223 8.65 -4.46 29.52
CA GLY A 223 7.86 -4.93 30.65
C GLY A 223 6.41 -5.28 30.30
N VAL A 224 5.86 -4.71 29.22
CA VAL A 224 4.49 -4.90 28.75
C VAL A 224 4.43 -6.13 27.84
N ARG A 225 3.92 -7.25 28.33
CA ARG A 225 3.92 -8.53 27.59
C ARG A 225 2.73 -8.75 26.64
N SER A 226 1.73 -7.88 26.68
CA SER A 226 0.60 -7.92 25.75
C SER A 226 0.87 -7.04 24.53
N TRP A 227 0.73 -7.60 23.33
CA TRP A 227 0.85 -6.86 22.08
C TRP A 227 -0.14 -5.69 22.00
N TRP A 228 -1.39 -5.92 22.42
CA TRP A 228 -2.40 -4.88 22.49
C TRP A 228 -1.98 -3.75 23.44
N SER A 229 -1.51 -4.10 24.64
CA SER A 229 -1.09 -3.10 25.62
C SER A 229 0.12 -2.29 25.15
N LYS A 230 1.09 -2.89 24.44
CA LYS A 230 2.21 -2.14 23.82
C LYS A 230 1.71 -1.15 22.77
N PHE A 231 0.80 -1.61 21.92
CA PHE A 231 0.19 -0.79 20.88
C PHE A 231 -0.56 0.40 21.50
N ALA A 232 -1.50 0.14 22.42
CA ALA A 232 -2.28 1.16 23.10
C ALA A 232 -1.39 2.17 23.85
N THR A 233 -0.39 1.68 24.60
CA THR A 233 0.58 2.54 25.31
C THR A 233 1.35 3.45 24.33
N SER A 234 1.80 2.90 23.19
CA SER A 234 2.54 3.69 22.20
C SER A 234 1.64 4.72 21.50
N VAL A 235 0.36 4.41 21.28
CA VAL A 235 -0.64 5.34 20.74
C VAL A 235 -0.95 6.45 21.74
N ASP A 236 -1.09 6.13 23.02
CA ASP A 236 -1.32 7.11 24.09
C ASP A 236 -0.15 8.08 24.21
N TRP A 237 1.07 7.57 24.18
CA TRP A 237 2.29 8.37 24.09
C TRP A 237 2.28 9.29 22.86
N ALA A 238 1.93 8.77 21.67
CA ALA A 238 1.93 9.56 20.46
C ALA A 238 0.84 10.65 20.45
N GLU A 239 -0.29 10.41 21.13
CA GLU A 239 -1.38 11.38 21.23
C GLU A 239 -1.05 12.52 22.21
N ALA A 240 -0.39 12.23 23.32
CA ALA A 240 0.05 13.19 24.32
C ALA A 240 1.34 13.96 23.95
N CYS A 241 2.05 13.51 22.91
CA CYS A 241 3.32 14.09 22.48
C CYS A 241 3.13 15.34 21.63
N GLU A 242 3.88 16.40 21.94
CA GLU A 242 3.89 17.65 21.15
C GLU A 242 5.03 17.69 20.12
N SER A 243 6.05 16.85 20.30
CA SER A 243 7.26 16.85 19.48
C SER A 243 7.10 15.96 18.24
N GLU A 244 7.05 16.57 17.06
CA GLU A 244 6.97 15.85 15.78
C GLU A 244 8.08 14.80 15.59
N PRO A 245 9.37 15.08 15.88
CA PRO A 245 10.40 14.06 15.82
C PRO A 245 10.16 12.89 16.77
N ALA A 246 9.61 13.12 17.96
CA ALA A 246 9.32 12.04 18.90
C ALA A 246 8.11 11.21 18.45
N ILE A 247 7.07 11.84 17.88
CA ILE A 247 5.95 11.12 17.24
C ILE A 247 6.47 10.21 16.12
N ALA A 248 7.38 10.69 15.28
CA ALA A 248 8.00 9.87 14.24
C ALA A 248 8.79 8.67 14.81
N ASN A 249 9.38 8.79 16.00
CA ASN A 249 10.01 7.67 16.69
C ASN A 249 8.98 6.70 17.30
N LEU A 250 7.85 7.20 17.80
CA LEU A 250 6.75 6.37 18.31
C LEU A 250 6.04 5.60 17.21
N ASP A 251 5.94 6.19 16.01
CA ASP A 251 5.41 5.53 14.81
C ASP A 251 6.14 4.21 14.52
N TRP A 252 7.40 4.07 14.93
CA TRP A 252 8.12 2.81 14.80
C TRP A 252 7.51 1.73 15.69
N PHE A 253 7.30 2.00 16.97
CA PHE A 253 6.68 1.02 17.88
C PHE A 253 5.24 0.69 17.46
N ILE A 254 4.47 1.70 17.03
CA ILE A 254 3.10 1.51 16.56
C ILE A 254 3.07 0.64 15.30
N SER A 255 3.93 0.91 14.32
CA SER A 255 4.00 0.12 13.07
C SER A 255 4.45 -1.32 13.30
N ASP A 256 5.38 -1.54 14.23
CA ASP A 256 5.82 -2.89 14.60
C ASP A 256 4.71 -3.69 15.25
N ALA A 257 3.92 -3.05 16.13
CA ALA A 257 2.77 -3.67 16.79
C ALA A 257 1.61 -3.94 15.82
N LEU A 258 1.29 -3.00 14.92
CA LEU A 258 0.26 -3.18 13.88
C LEU A 258 0.61 -4.28 12.88
N SER A 259 1.88 -4.67 12.79
CA SER A 259 2.27 -5.80 11.95
C SER A 259 1.85 -7.16 12.54
N ASN A 260 1.47 -7.21 13.83
CA ASN A 260 0.94 -8.39 14.48
C ASN A 260 -0.58 -8.52 14.21
N ALA A 261 -1.02 -9.75 13.89
CA ALA A 261 -2.41 -9.99 13.49
C ALA A 261 -3.42 -9.84 14.63
N SER A 262 -3.04 -10.15 15.89
CA SER A 262 -3.95 -10.04 17.03
C SER A 262 -4.25 -8.58 17.34
N VAL A 263 -3.25 -7.68 17.26
CA VAL A 263 -3.45 -6.23 17.46
C VAL A 263 -4.48 -5.67 16.47
N LEU A 264 -4.40 -6.09 15.20
CA LEU A 264 -5.38 -5.66 14.20
C LEU A 264 -6.76 -6.27 14.44
N GLN A 265 -6.84 -7.52 14.89
CA GLN A 265 -8.12 -8.14 15.24
C GLN A 265 -8.77 -7.43 16.43
N ASP A 266 -8.01 -7.17 17.48
CA ASP A 266 -8.47 -6.42 18.65
C ASP A 266 -8.91 -5.01 18.24
N LEU A 267 -8.12 -4.29 17.43
CA LEU A 267 -8.45 -2.94 16.94
C LEU A 267 -9.73 -2.89 16.10
N LEU A 268 -9.99 -3.92 15.31
CA LEU A 268 -11.16 -3.99 14.44
C LEU A 268 -12.41 -4.48 15.17
N GLY A 269 -12.24 -5.25 16.24
CA GLY A 269 -13.32 -5.99 16.88
C GLY A 269 -13.92 -7.07 15.97
N GLU A 270 -15.16 -7.46 16.24
CA GLU A 270 -15.87 -8.43 15.41
C GLU A 270 -16.15 -7.88 14.00
N GLN A 271 -15.89 -8.71 12.99
CA GLN A 271 -16.06 -8.35 11.58
C GLN A 271 -16.87 -9.43 10.86
N ASP A 272 -17.84 -9.01 10.04
CA ASP A 272 -18.75 -9.92 9.33
C ASP A 272 -18.07 -10.74 8.24
N SER A 273 -17.01 -10.20 7.64
CA SER A 273 -16.28 -10.77 6.52
C SER A 273 -14.84 -10.26 6.44
N LEU A 274 -13.99 -10.95 5.68
CA LEU A 274 -12.64 -10.47 5.39
C LEU A 274 -12.69 -9.14 4.64
N ALA A 275 -13.60 -8.98 3.68
CA ALA A 275 -13.80 -7.71 2.99
C ALA A 275 -14.13 -6.56 3.94
N GLY A 276 -15.04 -6.78 4.90
CA GLY A 276 -15.38 -5.80 5.93
C GLY A 276 -14.16 -5.38 6.75
N ALA A 277 -13.37 -6.37 7.20
CA ALA A 277 -12.12 -6.13 7.91
C ALA A 277 -11.11 -5.32 7.07
N LEU A 278 -10.95 -5.65 5.78
CA LEU A 278 -10.03 -4.92 4.89
C LEU A 278 -10.50 -3.49 4.61
N ILE A 279 -11.81 -3.27 4.46
CA ILE A 279 -12.39 -1.94 4.31
C ILE A 279 -12.15 -1.11 5.57
N ALA A 280 -12.41 -1.67 6.74
CA ALA A 280 -12.18 -0.99 8.02
C ALA A 280 -10.69 -0.65 8.22
N LEU A 281 -9.76 -1.53 7.84
CA LEU A 281 -8.32 -1.23 7.87
C LEU A 281 -7.96 -0.05 6.96
N MET A 282 -8.52 0.02 5.75
CA MET A 282 -8.31 1.16 4.84
C MET A 282 -8.87 2.46 5.45
N GLU A 283 -10.05 2.40 6.08
CA GLU A 283 -10.67 3.56 6.73
C GLU A 283 -9.87 4.06 7.94
N ILE A 284 -9.29 3.15 8.73
CA ILE A 284 -8.35 3.50 9.81
C ILE A 284 -7.11 4.19 9.24
N ALA A 285 -6.51 3.60 8.21
CA ALA A 285 -5.30 4.13 7.55
C ALA A 285 -5.53 5.52 6.92
N ASP A 286 -6.76 5.84 6.54
CA ASP A 286 -7.18 7.15 6.02
C ASP A 286 -7.68 8.11 7.11
N GLY A 287 -7.82 7.65 8.36
CA GLY A 287 -8.27 8.47 9.47
C GLY A 287 -9.77 8.81 9.40
N VAL A 288 -10.57 7.96 8.75
CA VAL A 288 -12.00 8.18 8.48
C VAL A 288 -12.91 7.07 9.05
N ARG A 289 -12.36 6.10 9.80
CA ARG A 289 -13.18 5.09 10.48
C ARG A 289 -14.19 5.78 11.38
N GLU A 290 -15.43 5.29 11.35
CA GLU A 290 -16.48 5.71 12.28
C GLU A 290 -16.13 5.26 13.71
N ILE A 291 -16.23 6.17 14.66
CA ILE A 291 -15.88 5.94 16.07
C ILE A 291 -17.13 6.18 16.90
N ASP A 292 -17.50 5.21 17.72
CA ASP A 292 -18.55 5.39 18.72
C ASP A 292 -18.05 6.32 19.83
N PRO A 293 -18.66 7.52 20.00
CA PRO A 293 -18.19 8.49 20.98
C PRO A 293 -18.44 8.07 22.43
N GLU A 294 -19.47 7.27 22.70
CA GLU A 294 -19.80 6.81 24.05
C GLU A 294 -18.77 5.76 24.48
N LEU A 295 -18.47 4.79 23.62
CA LEU A 295 -17.43 3.78 23.89
C LEU A 295 -16.03 4.41 23.93
N ALA A 296 -15.73 5.36 23.04
CA ALA A 296 -14.43 6.04 23.03
C ALA A 296 -14.19 6.93 24.25
N SER A 297 -15.25 7.34 24.97
CA SER A 297 -15.13 8.08 26.23
C SER A 297 -14.63 7.22 27.40
N GLN A 298 -14.70 5.90 27.27
CA GLN A 298 -14.27 4.94 28.29
C GLN A 298 -12.79 4.58 28.06
N PRO A 299 -11.84 5.00 28.93
CA PRO A 299 -10.40 4.88 28.64
C PRO A 299 -9.89 3.46 28.40
N GLU A 300 -10.49 2.46 29.06
CA GLU A 300 -10.12 1.04 28.94
C GLU A 300 -10.75 0.35 27.71
N ASN A 301 -11.64 1.04 26.99
CA ASN A 301 -12.30 0.49 25.82
C ASN A 301 -11.39 0.58 24.59
N ILE A 302 -11.43 -0.44 23.74
CA ILE A 302 -10.69 -0.52 22.47
C ILE A 302 -11.01 0.70 21.59
N GLU A 303 -12.26 1.16 21.59
CA GLU A 303 -12.72 2.32 20.82
C GLU A 303 -12.01 3.62 21.20
N ALA A 304 -11.54 3.75 22.45
CA ALA A 304 -10.74 4.91 22.87
C ALA A 304 -9.38 4.92 22.17
N THR A 305 -8.71 3.76 22.07
CA THR A 305 -7.46 3.62 21.32
C THR A 305 -7.70 3.80 19.83
N ALA A 306 -8.78 3.24 19.29
CA ALA A 306 -9.19 3.41 17.89
C ALA A 306 -9.41 4.90 17.54
N ALA A 307 -10.03 5.67 18.43
CA ALA A 307 -10.24 7.11 18.27
C ALA A 307 -8.91 7.88 18.16
N LYS A 308 -7.96 7.58 19.06
CA LYS A 308 -6.63 8.22 19.10
C LYS A 308 -5.83 7.92 17.84
N ILE A 309 -5.75 6.65 17.42
CA ILE A 309 -5.01 6.28 16.21
C ILE A 309 -5.67 6.85 14.94
N ASN A 310 -7.00 6.86 14.85
CA ASN A 310 -7.74 7.45 13.73
C ASN A 310 -7.45 8.97 13.61
N LYS A 311 -7.39 9.68 14.74
CA LYS A 311 -6.98 11.11 14.82
C LYS A 311 -5.55 11.31 14.35
N LEU A 312 -4.60 10.45 14.73
CA LEU A 312 -3.20 10.53 14.31
C LEU A 312 -3.02 10.26 12.81
N PHE A 313 -3.73 9.26 12.26
CA PHE A 313 -3.74 9.00 10.81
C PHE A 313 -4.33 10.16 10.02
N LYS A 314 -5.45 10.73 10.47
CA LYS A 314 -6.08 11.89 9.83
C LYS A 314 -5.16 13.11 9.77
N LYS A 315 -4.27 13.26 10.76
CA LYS A 315 -3.24 14.31 10.81
C LYS A 315 -1.94 13.95 10.06
N ALA A 316 -1.89 12.81 9.39
CA ALA A 316 -0.72 12.29 8.66
C ALA A 316 0.56 12.19 9.54
N LYS A 317 0.40 11.81 10.81
CA LYS A 317 1.52 11.73 11.78
C LYS A 317 2.22 10.37 11.83
N LEU A 318 1.62 9.33 11.26
CA LEU A 318 2.07 7.94 11.39
C LEU A 318 2.29 7.26 10.02
N PRO A 319 3.22 7.75 9.18
CA PRO A 319 3.45 7.19 7.85
C PRO A 319 3.89 5.70 7.87
N GLU A 320 4.75 5.28 8.79
CA GLU A 320 5.22 3.88 8.88
C GLU A 320 4.08 2.95 9.30
N SER A 321 3.25 3.38 10.24
CA SER A 321 2.06 2.63 10.65
C SER A 321 1.06 2.51 9.51
N LYS A 322 0.90 3.55 8.68
CA LYS A 322 0.03 3.51 7.51
C LYS A 322 0.53 2.45 6.53
N LEU A 323 1.83 2.40 6.28
CA LEU A 323 2.45 1.38 5.43
C LEU A 323 2.26 -0.03 5.99
N ALA A 324 2.37 -0.24 7.31
CA ALA A 324 2.16 -1.53 7.95
C ALA A 324 0.71 -2.05 7.77
N VAL A 325 -0.28 -1.16 7.94
CA VAL A 325 -1.70 -1.49 7.70
C VAL A 325 -1.93 -1.82 6.22
N MET A 326 -1.42 -1.00 5.30
CA MET A 326 -1.60 -1.24 3.86
C MET A 326 -0.91 -2.53 3.39
N ASP A 327 0.25 -2.88 3.96
CA ASP A 327 0.93 -4.15 3.71
C ASP A 327 0.07 -5.36 4.12
N ARG A 328 -0.67 -5.23 5.24
CA ARG A 328 -1.64 -6.27 5.64
C ARG A 328 -2.77 -6.39 4.63
N VAL A 329 -3.34 -5.27 4.18
CA VAL A 329 -4.41 -5.26 3.18
C VAL A 329 -3.94 -5.94 1.89
N CYS A 330 -2.75 -5.59 1.41
CA CYS A 330 -2.12 -6.18 0.23
C CYS A 330 -1.99 -7.71 0.35
N ARG A 331 -1.40 -8.20 1.45
CA ARG A 331 -1.21 -9.65 1.67
C ARG A 331 -2.52 -10.41 1.80
N GLN A 332 -3.53 -9.84 2.46
CA GLN A 332 -4.83 -10.49 2.60
C GLN A 332 -5.57 -10.53 1.25
N LEU A 333 -5.45 -9.49 0.43
CA LEU A 333 -5.97 -9.50 -0.94
C LEU A 333 -5.31 -10.59 -1.79
N GLN A 334 -4.01 -10.85 -1.65
CA GLN A 334 -3.31 -11.92 -2.35
C GLN A 334 -3.65 -13.33 -1.85
N SER A 335 -4.23 -13.46 -0.65
CA SER A 335 -4.51 -14.76 -0.06
C SER A 335 -5.56 -15.56 -0.86
N SER A 336 -5.53 -16.89 -0.77
CA SER A 336 -6.53 -17.75 -1.43
C SER A 336 -7.88 -17.81 -0.72
N GLY A 337 -8.00 -17.20 0.47
CA GLY A 337 -9.25 -17.17 1.25
C GLY A 337 -10.31 -16.29 0.59
N SER A 338 -11.58 -16.68 0.69
CA SER A 338 -12.72 -15.89 0.18
C SER A 338 -12.85 -14.56 0.93
N LEU A 339 -13.11 -13.46 0.22
CA LEU A 339 -13.36 -12.16 0.84
C LEU A 339 -14.66 -12.12 1.65
N THR A 340 -15.64 -12.94 1.27
CA THR A 340 -16.98 -13.01 1.86
C THR A 340 -17.31 -14.43 2.28
N LYS A 341 -18.27 -14.60 3.22
CA LYS A 341 -18.79 -15.94 3.60
C LYS A 341 -19.47 -16.62 2.41
N ASP A 342 -20.26 -15.86 1.65
CA ASP A 342 -20.85 -16.28 0.39
C ASP A 342 -19.95 -15.87 -0.79
N LYS A 343 -19.33 -16.86 -1.45
CA LYS A 343 -18.43 -16.65 -2.60
C LYS A 343 -19.13 -15.98 -3.79
N SER A 344 -20.45 -16.11 -3.92
CA SER A 344 -21.18 -15.52 -5.04
C SER A 344 -21.22 -13.98 -5.00
N GLU A 345 -21.12 -13.39 -3.79
CA GLU A 345 -21.06 -11.94 -3.59
C GLU A 345 -19.64 -11.36 -3.72
N GLU A 346 -18.60 -12.20 -3.72
CA GLU A 346 -17.19 -11.76 -3.77
C GLU A 346 -16.87 -10.82 -4.96
N PRO A 347 -17.33 -11.08 -6.21
CA PRO A 347 -17.10 -10.15 -7.32
C PRO A 347 -17.76 -8.77 -7.14
N LYS A 348 -18.85 -8.69 -6.37
CA LYS A 348 -19.53 -7.42 -6.10
C LYS A 348 -18.77 -6.63 -5.04
N VAL A 349 -18.44 -7.29 -3.93
CA VAL A 349 -17.69 -6.67 -2.82
C VAL A 349 -16.29 -6.24 -3.27
N PHE A 350 -15.61 -7.06 -4.07
CA PHE A 350 -14.31 -6.69 -4.64
C PHE A 350 -14.39 -5.41 -5.49
N ARG A 351 -15.46 -5.24 -6.28
CA ARG A 351 -15.69 -4.00 -7.05
C ARG A 351 -15.91 -2.77 -6.18
N GLU A 352 -16.53 -2.93 -5.01
CA GLU A 352 -16.68 -1.84 -4.04
C GLU A 352 -15.32 -1.48 -3.42
N MET A 353 -14.51 -2.48 -3.07
CA MET A 353 -13.15 -2.27 -2.59
C MET A 353 -12.25 -1.54 -3.60
N LEU A 354 -12.36 -1.87 -4.90
CA LEU A 354 -11.61 -1.18 -5.95
C LEU A 354 -11.84 0.34 -5.96
N GLN A 355 -13.01 0.82 -5.51
CA GLN A 355 -13.29 2.26 -5.44
C GLN A 355 -12.49 2.96 -4.34
N LYS A 356 -12.18 2.26 -3.25
CA LYS A 356 -11.35 2.75 -2.14
C LYS A 356 -9.86 2.60 -2.46
N LEU A 357 -9.47 1.48 -3.09
CA LEU A 357 -8.09 1.21 -3.48
C LEU A 357 -7.61 2.11 -4.63
N VAL A 358 -8.52 2.50 -5.54
CA VAL A 358 -8.22 3.37 -6.67
C VAL A 358 -9.21 4.54 -6.70
N PRO A 359 -9.05 5.53 -5.80
CA PRO A 359 -10.02 6.63 -5.67
C PRO A 359 -10.07 7.52 -6.92
N GLY A 360 -8.95 7.70 -7.61
CA GLY A 360 -8.78 8.58 -8.77
C GLY A 360 -7.66 8.09 -9.69
N THR A 361 -6.68 8.94 -10.01
CA THR A 361 -5.49 8.56 -10.80
C THR A 361 -4.40 7.89 -9.98
N GLU A 362 -4.52 7.93 -8.66
CA GLU A 362 -3.59 7.28 -7.73
C GLU A 362 -4.16 5.95 -7.24
N LEU A 363 -3.27 4.99 -7.01
CA LEU A 363 -3.59 3.70 -6.41
C LEU A 363 -3.00 3.66 -5.00
N VAL A 364 -3.85 3.42 -4.00
CA VAL A 364 -3.44 3.36 -2.60
C VAL A 364 -2.64 2.08 -2.37
N GLY A 365 -1.44 2.20 -1.79
CA GLY A 365 -0.57 1.05 -1.52
C GLY A 365 0.41 0.69 -2.65
N GLY A 366 0.46 1.47 -3.73
CA GLY A 366 1.53 1.39 -4.72
C GLY A 366 1.52 0.12 -5.59
N PRO A 367 2.64 -0.19 -6.26
CA PRO A 367 2.73 -1.28 -7.24
C PRO A 367 2.33 -2.66 -6.70
N GLU A 368 2.72 -2.99 -5.47
CA GLU A 368 2.40 -4.27 -4.82
C GLU A 368 0.89 -4.45 -4.63
N MET A 369 0.16 -3.37 -4.35
CA MET A 369 -1.29 -3.42 -4.25
C MET A 369 -1.94 -3.64 -5.63
N ALA A 370 -1.36 -3.12 -6.71
CA ALA A 370 -1.85 -3.40 -8.06
C ALA A 370 -1.69 -4.89 -8.41
N GLU A 371 -0.59 -5.52 -7.99
CA GLU A 371 -0.42 -6.98 -8.10
C GLU A 371 -1.45 -7.73 -7.27
N ALA A 372 -1.66 -7.31 -6.02
CA ALA A 372 -2.65 -7.92 -5.14
C ALA A 372 -4.06 -7.89 -5.73
N ILE A 373 -4.44 -6.76 -6.34
CA ILE A 373 -5.69 -6.61 -7.10
C ILE A 373 -5.72 -7.60 -8.27
N THR A 374 -4.64 -7.71 -9.03
CA THR A 374 -4.54 -8.63 -10.19
C THR A 374 -4.69 -10.08 -9.77
N HIS A 375 -3.95 -10.51 -8.75
CA HIS A 375 -4.01 -11.88 -8.21
C HIS A 375 -5.40 -12.20 -7.65
N ARG A 376 -5.99 -11.29 -6.86
CA ARG A 376 -7.35 -11.45 -6.35
C ARG A 376 -8.36 -11.61 -7.49
N GLN A 377 -8.27 -10.76 -8.50
CA GLN A 377 -9.17 -10.86 -9.66
C GLN A 377 -8.98 -12.18 -10.42
N SER A 378 -7.73 -12.67 -10.53
CA SER A 378 -7.41 -13.98 -11.13
C SER A 378 -8.10 -15.12 -10.38
N HIS A 379 -8.10 -15.08 -9.04
CA HIS A 379 -8.84 -16.02 -8.20
C HIS A 379 -10.34 -15.93 -8.42
N ILE A 380 -10.91 -14.72 -8.44
CA ILE A 380 -12.36 -14.49 -8.63
C ILE A 380 -12.84 -15.07 -9.97
N ILE A 381 -12.07 -14.90 -11.05
CA ILE A 381 -12.43 -15.44 -12.37
C ILE A 381 -12.02 -16.91 -12.55
N ASN A 382 -11.48 -17.55 -11.51
CA ASN A 382 -10.99 -18.94 -11.50
C ASN A 382 -10.03 -19.26 -12.66
N LYS A 383 -9.10 -18.35 -12.97
CA LYS A 383 -8.05 -18.59 -13.96
C LYS A 383 -6.68 -18.41 -13.31
N GLY A 384 -5.82 -19.41 -13.44
CA GLY A 384 -4.45 -19.39 -12.94
C GLY A 384 -3.40 -19.16 -14.04
N GLY A 385 -2.14 -19.02 -13.61
CA GLY A 385 -1.01 -18.83 -14.51
C GLY A 385 -1.00 -17.48 -15.24
N GLU A 386 -0.03 -17.29 -16.14
CA GLU A 386 0.17 -16.04 -16.87
C GLU A 386 -1.09 -15.63 -17.68
N GLY A 387 -1.72 -16.58 -18.37
CA GLY A 387 -2.97 -16.31 -19.11
C GLY A 387 -4.13 -15.91 -18.20
N GLY A 388 -4.17 -16.42 -16.96
CA GLY A 388 -5.11 -15.98 -15.93
C GLY A 388 -4.86 -14.55 -15.48
N LEU A 389 -3.60 -14.17 -15.27
CA LEU A 389 -3.21 -12.82 -14.86
C LEU A 389 -3.46 -11.77 -15.95
N LYS A 390 -3.26 -12.13 -17.23
CA LYS A 390 -3.65 -11.29 -18.38
C LYS A 390 -5.16 -11.07 -18.41
N ALA A 391 -5.94 -12.15 -18.30
CA ALA A 391 -7.40 -12.06 -18.25
C ALA A 391 -7.90 -11.29 -17.01
N ALA A 392 -7.23 -11.44 -15.87
CA ALA A 392 -7.52 -10.70 -14.64
C ALA A 392 -7.32 -9.20 -14.87
N THR A 393 -6.16 -8.81 -15.40
CA THR A 393 -5.83 -7.41 -15.76
C THR A 393 -6.90 -6.79 -16.64
N ALA A 394 -7.27 -7.47 -17.73
CA ALA A 394 -8.33 -7.01 -18.62
C ALA A 394 -9.69 -6.88 -17.93
N SER A 395 -10.02 -7.78 -16.99
CA SER A 395 -11.31 -7.77 -16.31
C SER A 395 -11.43 -6.75 -15.17
N VAL A 396 -10.32 -6.28 -14.59
CA VAL A 396 -10.31 -5.18 -13.62
C VAL A 396 -10.73 -3.86 -14.28
N LEU A 397 -10.31 -3.62 -15.54
CA LEU A 397 -10.50 -2.31 -16.18
C LEU A 397 -11.98 -1.91 -16.32
N PRO A 398 -12.92 -2.76 -16.78
CA PRO A 398 -14.35 -2.44 -16.79
C PRO A 398 -14.91 -2.13 -15.39
N ALA A 399 -14.43 -2.81 -14.34
CA ALA A 399 -14.89 -2.60 -12.97
C ALA A 399 -14.54 -1.21 -12.43
N LEU A 400 -13.40 -0.65 -12.83
CA LEU A 400 -12.95 0.69 -12.39
C LEU A 400 -13.81 1.82 -12.98
N ARG A 401 -14.44 1.60 -14.13
CA ARG A 401 -15.31 2.53 -14.90
C ARG A 401 -14.62 3.83 -15.37
N ASP A 402 -14.06 4.61 -14.45
CA ASP A 402 -13.39 5.88 -14.67
C ASP A 402 -12.01 5.70 -15.37
N PRO A 403 -11.70 6.47 -16.42
CA PRO A 403 -10.42 6.35 -17.13
C PRO A 403 -9.20 6.72 -16.27
N GLY A 404 -9.37 7.64 -15.31
CA GLY A 404 -8.31 8.00 -14.37
C GLY A 404 -7.93 6.82 -13.48
N ARG A 405 -8.94 6.12 -12.95
CA ARG A 405 -8.74 4.88 -12.17
C ARG A 405 -8.05 3.79 -12.97
N LYS A 406 -8.45 3.59 -14.23
CA LYS A 406 -7.79 2.64 -15.13
C LYS A 406 -6.32 3.01 -15.35
N ALA A 407 -6.02 4.29 -15.55
CA ALA A 407 -4.64 4.78 -15.67
C ALA A 407 -3.84 4.49 -14.40
N GLY A 408 -4.39 4.86 -13.23
CA GLY A 408 -3.73 4.66 -11.94
C GLY A 408 -3.39 3.20 -11.66
N TYR A 409 -4.33 2.30 -11.94
CA TYR A 409 -4.10 0.86 -11.83
C TYR A 409 -3.03 0.35 -12.80
N LEU A 410 -3.13 0.65 -14.10
CA LEU A 410 -2.19 0.15 -15.10
C LEU A 410 -0.77 0.69 -14.91
N LEU A 411 -0.63 1.97 -14.55
CA LEU A 411 0.68 2.59 -14.34
C LEU A 411 1.33 2.08 -13.06
N SER A 412 0.55 1.85 -12.00
CA SER A 412 1.09 1.24 -10.76
C SER A 412 1.42 -0.24 -10.99
N LEU A 413 0.62 -0.96 -11.78
CA LEU A 413 0.95 -2.34 -12.18
C LEU A 413 2.22 -2.38 -13.04
N ALA A 414 2.43 -1.45 -13.96
CA ALA A 414 3.65 -1.36 -14.77
C ALA A 414 4.93 -1.16 -13.92
N GLU A 415 4.77 -0.54 -12.75
CA GLU A 415 5.82 -0.30 -11.76
C GLU A 415 6.09 -1.52 -10.87
N SER A 416 5.29 -2.58 -10.98
CA SER A 416 5.37 -3.79 -10.15
C SER A 416 6.28 -4.85 -10.79
N GLU A 417 6.72 -5.84 -10.01
CA GLU A 417 7.54 -6.97 -10.51
C GLU A 417 6.73 -7.78 -11.54
N LEU A 418 5.50 -8.14 -11.19
CA LEU A 418 4.56 -8.82 -12.08
C LEU A 418 4.34 -8.07 -13.39
N GLY A 419 4.19 -6.73 -13.31
CA GLY A 419 4.01 -5.89 -14.48
C GLY A 419 5.21 -5.84 -15.39
N ARG A 420 6.42 -5.70 -14.82
CA ARG A 420 7.66 -5.66 -15.59
C ARG A 420 7.96 -6.99 -16.27
N ASP A 421 7.74 -8.09 -15.57
CA ASP A 421 8.26 -9.40 -15.98
C ASP A 421 7.26 -10.18 -16.84
N LEU A 422 5.97 -10.12 -16.53
CA LEU A 422 4.95 -10.99 -17.14
C LEU A 422 3.84 -10.24 -17.89
N LEU A 423 3.49 -9.02 -17.46
CA LEU A 423 2.31 -8.31 -17.97
C LEU A 423 2.62 -7.08 -18.82
N LYS A 424 3.89 -6.83 -19.15
CA LYS A 424 4.34 -5.62 -19.87
C LYS A 424 3.54 -5.36 -21.14
N ASP A 425 3.41 -6.36 -22.00
CA ASP A 425 2.71 -6.24 -23.29
C ASP A 425 1.20 -6.05 -23.11
N GLU A 426 0.60 -6.70 -22.12
CA GLU A 426 -0.83 -6.58 -21.80
C GLU A 426 -1.16 -5.17 -21.28
N ILE A 427 -0.32 -4.64 -20.39
CA ILE A 427 -0.44 -3.29 -19.85
C ILE A 427 -0.31 -2.26 -20.98
N GLU A 428 0.69 -2.42 -21.85
CA GLU A 428 0.91 -1.53 -22.99
C GLU A 428 -0.24 -1.59 -24.00
N HIS A 429 -0.79 -2.78 -24.28
CA HIS A 429 -1.98 -2.94 -25.09
C HIS A 429 -3.16 -2.15 -24.53
N HIS A 430 -3.41 -2.23 -23.23
CA HIS A 430 -4.50 -1.51 -22.57
C HIS A 430 -4.27 0.00 -22.48
N LEU A 431 -3.04 0.46 -22.21
CA LEU A 431 -2.69 1.89 -22.25
C LEU A 431 -2.94 2.49 -23.64
N ASN A 432 -2.54 1.77 -24.70
CA ASN A 432 -2.84 2.18 -26.08
C ASN A 432 -4.34 2.24 -26.34
N GLY A 433 -5.09 1.21 -25.97
CA GLY A 433 -6.54 1.19 -26.13
C GLY A 433 -7.27 2.32 -25.38
N LEU A 434 -6.75 2.73 -24.22
CA LEU A 434 -7.34 3.79 -23.40
C LEU A 434 -6.98 5.20 -23.86
N PHE A 435 -5.75 5.41 -24.36
CA PHE A 435 -5.23 6.76 -24.58
C PHE A 435 -4.80 7.05 -26.01
N MET A 436 -4.32 6.06 -26.77
CA MET A 436 -3.88 6.27 -28.16
C MET A 436 -4.99 6.03 -29.19
N THR A 437 -5.85 5.04 -28.95
CA THR A 437 -6.95 4.71 -29.87
C THR A 437 -8.06 5.77 -29.92
N PRO A 438 -8.45 6.41 -28.80
CA PRO A 438 -9.48 7.46 -28.83
C PRO A 438 -9.03 8.69 -29.65
N GLY A 439 -9.90 9.13 -30.57
CA GLY A 439 -9.69 10.32 -31.39
C GLY A 439 -10.28 11.61 -30.78
N SER A 440 -10.86 11.54 -29.57
CA SER A 440 -11.36 12.73 -28.87
C SER A 440 -11.45 12.53 -27.36
N VAL A 441 -11.44 13.63 -26.61
CA VAL A 441 -11.65 13.66 -25.15
C VAL A 441 -12.97 12.98 -24.74
N ASN A 442 -14.02 13.11 -25.56
CA ASN A 442 -15.33 12.49 -25.29
C ASN A 442 -15.32 10.96 -25.35
N GLN A 443 -14.38 10.36 -26.08
CA GLN A 443 -14.22 8.91 -26.15
C GLN A 443 -13.44 8.34 -24.95
N ILE A 444 -12.55 9.14 -24.36
CA ILE A 444 -11.82 8.83 -23.12
C ILE A 444 -12.75 9.01 -21.91
N VAL A 445 -13.28 10.21 -21.72
CA VAL A 445 -14.20 10.55 -20.63
C VAL A 445 -15.63 10.48 -21.15
N ARG A 446 -16.18 9.25 -21.11
CA ARG A 446 -17.53 8.93 -21.58
C ARG A 446 -18.59 9.46 -20.61
N GLY A 447 -19.78 9.76 -21.13
CA GLY A 447 -20.93 10.23 -20.35
C GLY A 447 -21.17 11.75 -20.38
N SER A 448 -22.28 12.17 -19.78
CA SER A 448 -22.73 13.57 -19.67
C SER A 448 -22.00 14.31 -18.54
N VAL A 449 -20.67 14.39 -18.66
CA VAL A 449 -19.80 15.13 -17.74
C VAL A 449 -19.56 16.53 -18.33
N ALA A 450 -19.56 17.56 -17.47
CA ALA A 450 -19.32 18.93 -17.90
C ALA A 450 -17.93 19.08 -18.56
N PRO A 451 -17.76 19.96 -19.59
CA PRO A 451 -16.52 20.07 -20.35
C PRO A 451 -15.27 20.33 -19.50
N ASN A 452 -15.37 21.21 -18.51
CA ASN A 452 -14.29 21.50 -17.55
C ASN A 452 -13.85 20.25 -16.78
N LYS A 453 -14.80 19.43 -16.31
CA LYS A 453 -14.51 18.17 -15.62
C LYS A 453 -13.88 17.12 -16.53
N LYS A 454 -14.20 17.12 -17.82
CA LYS A 454 -13.51 16.27 -18.80
C LYS A 454 -12.05 16.70 -19.00
N MET A 455 -11.80 18.00 -19.14
CA MET A 455 -10.44 18.54 -19.24
C MET A 455 -9.62 18.22 -17.99
N GLU A 456 -10.14 18.54 -16.79
CA GLU A 456 -9.51 18.23 -15.50
C GLU A 456 -9.14 16.73 -15.38
N LYS A 457 -10.03 15.84 -15.83
CA LYS A 457 -9.79 14.40 -15.80
C LYS A 457 -8.68 13.98 -16.76
N VAL A 458 -8.66 14.46 -18.00
CA VAL A 458 -7.59 14.10 -18.96
C VAL A 458 -6.25 14.71 -18.52
N THR A 459 -6.26 15.92 -17.98
CA THR A 459 -5.08 16.61 -17.46
C THR A 459 -4.50 15.89 -16.23
N SER A 460 -5.33 15.38 -15.31
CA SER A 460 -4.84 14.55 -14.20
C SER A 460 -4.20 13.24 -14.67
N ILE A 461 -4.75 12.61 -15.72
CA ILE A 461 -4.14 11.42 -16.35
C ILE A 461 -2.79 11.77 -16.98
N PHE A 462 -2.69 12.90 -17.69
CA PHE A 462 -1.45 13.41 -18.27
C PHE A 462 -0.35 13.52 -17.21
N TYR A 463 -0.63 14.17 -16.06
CA TYR A 463 0.38 14.31 -15.02
C TYR A 463 0.70 12.98 -14.31
N ARG A 464 -0.26 12.07 -14.16
CA ARG A 464 0.03 10.72 -13.63
C ARG A 464 0.97 9.94 -14.55
N ILE A 465 0.81 10.06 -15.88
CA ILE A 465 1.73 9.46 -16.85
C ILE A 465 3.12 10.10 -16.72
N GLN A 466 3.22 11.42 -16.61
CA GLN A 466 4.53 12.09 -16.42
C GLN A 466 5.26 11.62 -15.16
N LYS A 467 4.52 11.41 -14.05
CA LYS A 467 5.07 10.92 -12.78
C LYS A 467 5.35 9.41 -12.73
N SER A 468 4.95 8.65 -13.74
CA SER A 468 5.14 7.19 -13.75
C SER A 468 6.60 6.79 -14.01
N ASN A 469 6.94 5.51 -13.83
CA ASN A 469 8.24 4.97 -14.24
C ASN A 469 8.28 4.44 -15.68
N LEU A 470 7.35 4.85 -16.55
CA LEU A 470 7.42 4.52 -17.97
C LEU A 470 8.68 5.13 -18.63
N PRO A 471 9.21 4.51 -19.70
CA PRO A 471 10.30 5.11 -20.48
C PRO A 471 9.93 6.51 -21.00
N ASP A 472 10.88 7.45 -21.00
CA ASP A 472 10.61 8.86 -21.31
C ASP A 472 10.02 9.07 -22.71
N ALA A 473 10.51 8.33 -23.71
CA ALA A 473 9.93 8.35 -25.07
C ALA A 473 8.45 7.96 -25.06
N ARG A 474 8.07 6.99 -24.22
CA ARG A 474 6.70 6.52 -24.09
C ARG A 474 5.82 7.52 -23.34
N LYS A 475 6.35 8.12 -22.26
CA LYS A 475 5.69 9.23 -21.56
C LYS A 475 5.38 10.36 -22.54
N GLN A 476 6.37 10.77 -23.33
CA GLN A 476 6.23 11.83 -24.33
C GLN A 476 5.16 11.49 -25.37
N GLN A 477 5.17 10.28 -25.92
CA GLN A 477 4.16 9.86 -26.90
C GLN A 477 2.73 9.95 -26.35
N LEU A 478 2.48 9.38 -25.16
CA LEU A 478 1.16 9.40 -24.54
C LEU A 478 0.72 10.82 -24.17
N THR A 479 1.62 11.59 -23.55
CA THR A 479 1.31 12.95 -23.08
C THR A 479 1.09 13.92 -24.23
N GLN A 480 1.88 13.84 -25.30
CA GLN A 480 1.68 14.62 -26.51
C GLN A 480 0.32 14.34 -27.15
N HIS A 481 -0.06 13.06 -27.29
CA HIS A 481 -1.36 12.71 -27.85
C HIS A 481 -2.53 13.24 -26.99
N LEU A 482 -2.45 13.12 -25.66
CA LEU A 482 -3.47 13.68 -24.77
C LEU A 482 -3.57 15.21 -24.87
N ASP A 483 -2.43 15.91 -24.98
CA ASP A 483 -2.40 17.37 -25.18
C ASP A 483 -2.99 17.78 -26.54
N GLU A 484 -2.73 17.01 -27.61
CA GLU A 484 -3.34 17.23 -28.92
C GLU A 484 -4.87 17.02 -28.89
N LEU A 485 -5.35 15.99 -28.20
CA LEU A 485 -6.78 15.76 -28.00
C LEU A 485 -7.43 16.89 -27.20
N LEU A 486 -6.77 17.39 -26.15
CA LEU A 486 -7.23 18.54 -25.36
C LEU A 486 -7.27 19.82 -26.20
N ALA A 487 -6.23 20.09 -26.99
CA ALA A 487 -6.17 21.25 -27.88
C ALA A 487 -7.33 21.23 -28.88
N THR A 488 -7.56 20.08 -29.52
CA THR A 488 -8.67 19.86 -30.44
C THR A 488 -10.01 20.03 -29.73
N TYR A 489 -10.15 19.50 -28.52
CA TYR A 489 -11.37 19.61 -27.74
C TYR A 489 -11.71 21.05 -27.34
N VAL A 490 -10.71 21.87 -27.02
CA VAL A 490 -10.88 23.30 -26.69
C VAL A 490 -11.31 24.10 -27.91
N VAL A 491 -10.65 23.87 -29.07
CA VAL A 491 -10.89 24.60 -30.31
C VAL A 491 -12.19 24.14 -30.99
N ASP A 492 -12.29 22.86 -31.34
CA ASP A 492 -13.43 22.33 -32.12
C ASP A 492 -14.69 22.22 -31.27
N GLY A 493 -14.54 22.00 -29.97
CA GLY A 493 -15.65 22.03 -29.02
C GLY A 493 -16.24 23.42 -28.80
N ARG A 494 -15.62 24.48 -29.36
CA ARG A 494 -15.93 25.89 -29.12
C ARG A 494 -16.09 26.20 -27.63
N ILE A 495 -15.26 25.57 -26.80
CA ILE A 495 -15.37 25.68 -25.34
C ILE A 495 -15.11 27.13 -24.94
N LEU A 496 -14.14 27.77 -25.60
CA LEU A 496 -13.81 29.17 -25.38
C LEU A 496 -14.97 30.10 -25.75
N ASP A 497 -15.65 29.87 -26.87
CA ASP A 497 -16.82 30.67 -27.28
C ASP A 497 -17.99 30.52 -26.29
N ARG A 498 -18.21 29.31 -25.76
CA ARG A 498 -19.26 29.06 -24.74
C ARG A 498 -18.91 29.67 -23.38
N VAL A 499 -17.63 29.77 -23.08
CA VAL A 499 -17.14 30.39 -21.83
C VAL A 499 -17.17 31.92 -21.94
N ASP A 500 -16.93 32.47 -23.13
CA ASP A 500 -17.03 33.90 -23.45
C ASP A 500 -18.43 34.33 -23.95
N ASP A 501 -19.48 33.78 -23.33
CA ASP A 501 -20.87 34.08 -23.67
C ASP A 501 -21.26 35.56 -23.42
N PRO A 502 -21.56 36.37 -24.45
CA PRO A 502 -21.82 37.81 -24.32
C PRO A 502 -22.93 38.18 -23.34
N ASP A 503 -23.87 37.27 -23.08
CA ASP A 503 -24.98 37.47 -22.15
C ASP A 503 -24.54 37.47 -20.67
N LYS A 504 -23.29 37.06 -20.38
CA LYS A 504 -22.73 37.04 -19.02
C LYS A 504 -21.89 38.30 -18.73
N PRO A 505 -21.90 38.80 -17.48
CA PRO A 505 -21.02 39.87 -17.02
C PRO A 505 -19.55 39.60 -17.34
N LEU A 506 -18.82 40.64 -17.77
CA LEU A 506 -17.43 40.51 -18.23
C LEU A 506 -16.51 39.93 -17.15
N HIS A 507 -16.66 40.32 -15.88
CA HIS A 507 -15.90 39.73 -14.78
C HIS A 507 -16.12 38.22 -14.67
N ILE A 508 -17.35 37.72 -14.78
CA ILE A 508 -17.61 36.28 -14.70
C ILE A 508 -16.90 35.55 -15.84
N ARG A 509 -17.02 36.06 -17.08
CA ARG A 509 -16.35 35.47 -18.24
C ARG A 509 -14.84 35.49 -18.13
N ALA A 510 -14.25 36.61 -17.72
CA ALA A 510 -12.82 36.75 -17.58
C ALA A 510 -12.25 35.77 -16.54
N PHE A 511 -12.91 35.62 -15.38
CA PHE A 511 -12.53 34.65 -14.36
C PHE A 511 -12.65 33.21 -14.87
N MET A 512 -13.69 32.88 -15.64
CA MET A 512 -13.86 31.54 -16.23
C MET A 512 -12.81 31.25 -17.32
N LEU A 513 -12.46 32.23 -18.14
CA LEU A 513 -11.41 32.10 -19.14
C LEU A 513 -10.04 31.87 -18.49
N VAL A 514 -9.69 32.68 -17.51
CA VAL A 514 -8.40 32.55 -16.79
C VAL A 514 -8.33 31.24 -16.01
N SER A 515 -9.44 30.73 -15.45
CA SER A 515 -9.45 29.43 -14.75
C SER A 515 -9.19 28.25 -15.68
N MET A 516 -9.54 28.33 -16.97
CA MET A 516 -9.25 27.27 -17.93
C MET A 516 -7.74 27.08 -18.19
N CYS A 517 -6.92 28.11 -17.97
CA CYS A 517 -5.47 28.03 -18.14
C CYS A 517 -4.74 27.55 -16.89
N GLN A 518 -5.47 27.18 -15.83
CA GLN A 518 -4.86 26.62 -14.64
C GLN A 518 -4.23 25.26 -14.95
N PRO A 519 -3.09 24.91 -14.31
CA PRO A 519 -2.40 23.64 -14.54
C PRO A 519 -3.30 22.42 -14.38
N GLU A 520 -4.29 22.47 -13.49
CA GLU A 520 -5.25 21.38 -13.23
C GLU A 520 -6.25 21.18 -14.37
N MET A 521 -6.49 22.21 -15.18
CA MET A 521 -7.44 22.18 -16.30
C MET A 521 -6.77 21.80 -17.61
N LEU A 522 -5.63 22.40 -17.92
CA LEU A 522 -4.86 22.12 -19.13
C LEU A 522 -3.37 21.91 -18.80
N PRO A 523 -2.72 20.88 -19.35
CA PRO A 523 -1.30 20.67 -19.16
C PRO A 523 -0.49 21.79 -19.81
N ASP A 524 0.75 21.99 -19.33
CA ASP A 524 1.69 22.86 -20.05
C ASP A 524 2.05 22.22 -21.39
N GLY A 525 1.52 22.80 -22.47
CA GLY A 525 1.46 22.16 -23.77
C GLY A 525 0.72 23.02 -24.80
N LYS A 526 0.46 22.42 -25.95
CA LYS A 526 -0.26 23.04 -27.07
C LYS A 526 -1.65 23.52 -26.64
N ALA A 527 -2.40 22.73 -25.86
CA ALA A 527 -3.75 23.11 -25.46
C ALA A 527 -3.76 24.38 -24.59
N SER A 528 -2.87 24.46 -23.60
CA SER A 528 -2.74 25.63 -22.73
C SER A 528 -2.23 26.86 -23.50
N LYS A 529 -1.24 26.70 -24.40
CA LYS A 529 -0.76 27.80 -25.25
C LYS A 529 -1.85 28.41 -26.12
N LEU A 530 -2.65 27.57 -26.79
CA LEU A 530 -3.78 28.02 -27.61
C LEU A 530 -4.83 28.75 -26.77
N ALA A 531 -5.21 28.21 -25.61
CA ALA A 531 -6.14 28.87 -24.70
C ALA A 531 -5.60 30.23 -24.24
N ARG A 532 -4.31 30.29 -23.85
CA ARG A 532 -3.64 31.52 -23.42
C ARG A 532 -3.60 32.57 -24.51
N GLU A 533 -3.27 32.22 -25.75
CA GLU A 533 -3.25 33.17 -26.86
C GLU A 533 -4.61 33.84 -27.08
N ILE A 534 -5.69 33.07 -26.99
CA ILE A 534 -7.06 33.57 -27.14
C ILE A 534 -7.42 34.48 -25.97
N ILE A 535 -7.07 34.08 -24.75
CA ILE A 535 -7.36 34.87 -23.54
C ILE A 535 -6.56 36.17 -23.52
N VAL A 536 -5.28 36.15 -23.87
CA VAL A 536 -4.44 37.36 -23.96
C VAL A 536 -5.02 38.36 -24.96
N LYS A 537 -5.57 37.91 -26.10
CA LYS A 537 -6.28 38.80 -27.05
C LYS A 537 -7.49 39.48 -26.40
N HIS A 538 -8.21 38.79 -25.51
CA HIS A 538 -9.33 39.38 -24.77
C HIS A 538 -8.90 40.32 -23.65
N LEU A 539 -7.83 39.99 -22.93
CA LEU A 539 -7.35 40.79 -21.79
C LEU A 539 -6.62 42.07 -22.22
N ARG A 540 -5.98 42.09 -23.40
CA ARG A 540 -5.22 43.26 -23.91
C ARG A 540 -6.09 44.39 -24.48
N ARG A 541 -7.41 44.35 -24.28
CA ARG A 541 -8.30 45.41 -24.76
C ARG A 541 -8.06 46.70 -23.95
N PRO A 542 -8.08 47.88 -24.60
CA PRO A 542 -8.00 49.14 -23.88
C PRO A 542 -9.16 49.25 -22.89
N ASN A 543 -8.90 49.80 -21.69
CA ASN A 543 -9.88 49.96 -20.61
C ASN A 543 -10.46 48.67 -20.02
N PHE A 544 -9.85 47.50 -20.27
CA PHE A 544 -10.35 46.21 -19.79
C PHE A 544 -10.65 46.18 -18.28
N GLU A 545 -9.76 46.69 -17.43
CA GLU A 545 -9.99 46.73 -15.97
C GLU A 545 -11.21 47.58 -15.58
N THR A 546 -11.45 48.67 -16.31
CA THR A 546 -12.62 49.53 -16.09
C THR A 546 -13.91 48.84 -16.54
N GLU A 547 -13.87 48.12 -17.67
CA GLU A 547 -14.99 47.34 -18.18
C GLU A 547 -15.30 46.12 -17.31
N LEU A 548 -14.27 45.47 -16.76
CA LEU A 548 -14.39 44.27 -15.91
C LEU A 548 -15.35 44.52 -14.74
N VAL A 549 -15.22 45.69 -14.11
CA VAL A 549 -15.99 46.08 -12.92
C VAL A 549 -17.13 47.08 -13.22
N ALA A 550 -17.41 47.36 -14.50
CA ALA A 550 -18.38 48.38 -14.90
C ALA A 550 -19.80 48.11 -14.36
N GLN A 551 -20.19 46.84 -14.23
CA GLN A 551 -21.50 46.42 -13.75
C GLN A 551 -21.61 46.31 -12.22
N ILE A 552 -20.53 46.61 -11.49
CA ILE A 552 -20.49 46.49 -10.03
C ILE A 552 -20.71 47.88 -9.41
N PRO A 553 -21.80 48.13 -8.67
CA PRO A 553 -22.10 49.47 -8.16
C PRO A 553 -21.23 49.87 -6.95
N ASP A 554 -20.78 48.90 -6.15
CA ASP A 554 -20.06 49.11 -4.89
C ASP A 554 -18.54 49.25 -5.11
N PRO A 555 -17.91 50.40 -4.77
CA PRO A 555 -16.48 50.64 -4.94
C PRO A 555 -15.58 49.63 -4.22
N ALA A 556 -15.96 49.18 -3.02
CA ALA A 556 -15.16 48.21 -2.25
C ALA A 556 -15.18 46.83 -2.93
N LYS A 557 -16.31 46.46 -3.56
CA LYS A 557 -16.41 45.23 -4.36
C LYS A 557 -15.63 45.32 -5.66
N LYS A 558 -15.56 46.50 -6.30
CA LYS A 558 -14.73 46.70 -7.51
C LYS A 558 -13.27 46.40 -7.21
N GLU A 559 -12.73 46.99 -6.14
CA GLU A 559 -11.34 46.79 -5.75
C GLU A 559 -11.05 45.32 -5.40
N LYS A 560 -11.97 44.67 -4.68
CA LYS A 560 -11.85 43.23 -4.37
C LYS A 560 -11.82 42.37 -5.64
N ILE A 561 -12.72 42.60 -6.60
CA ILE A 561 -12.78 41.83 -7.85
C ILE A 561 -11.50 41.98 -8.67
N LEU A 562 -10.95 43.21 -8.78
CA LEU A 562 -9.69 43.45 -9.48
C LEU A 562 -8.52 42.71 -8.79
N ARG A 563 -8.46 42.76 -7.45
CA ARG A 563 -7.46 42.05 -6.67
C ARG A 563 -7.55 40.52 -6.86
N ASP A 564 -8.75 39.97 -6.74
CA ASP A 564 -9.01 38.53 -6.93
C ASP A 564 -8.65 38.10 -8.36
N PHE A 565 -8.92 38.95 -9.35
CA PHE A 565 -8.59 38.70 -10.74
C PHE A 565 -7.07 38.67 -10.98
N HIS A 566 -6.32 39.62 -10.39
CA HIS A 566 -4.85 39.61 -10.43
C HIS A 566 -4.25 38.37 -9.77
N VAL A 567 -4.78 37.96 -8.61
CA VAL A 567 -4.37 36.71 -7.95
C VAL A 567 -4.60 35.51 -8.87
N GLN A 568 -5.72 35.49 -9.59
CA GLN A 568 -6.02 34.41 -10.52
C GLN A 568 -5.09 34.40 -11.74
N LEU A 569 -4.77 35.57 -12.32
CA LEU A 569 -3.80 35.68 -13.41
C LEU A 569 -2.41 35.16 -13.00
N HIS A 570 -1.98 35.47 -11.78
CA HIS A 570 -0.73 34.94 -11.22
C HIS A 570 -0.79 33.42 -11.04
N ARG A 571 -1.88 32.88 -10.46
CA ARG A 571 -2.06 31.42 -10.31
C ARG A 571 -2.09 30.68 -11.65
N SER A 572 -2.68 31.30 -12.67
CA SER A 572 -2.68 30.77 -14.03
C SER A 572 -1.39 31.08 -14.79
N GLY A 573 -0.35 31.64 -14.17
CA GLY A 573 0.96 31.85 -14.79
C GLY A 573 0.97 32.85 -15.96
N PHE A 574 0.09 33.86 -15.95
CA PHE A 574 0.14 34.96 -16.94
C PHE A 574 1.15 36.05 -16.56
N PHE A 575 1.57 36.07 -15.29
CA PHE A 575 2.63 36.93 -14.78
C PHE A 575 3.68 36.04 -14.11
N SER A 576 4.95 36.28 -14.44
CA SER A 576 6.13 35.69 -13.82
C SER A 576 6.71 36.64 -12.79
#